data_AF-A0A5R2MVE4-F1
#
_entry.id   AF-A0A5R2MVE4-F1
#
_cell.length_a   1.000
_cell.length_b   1.000
_cell.length_c   1.000
_cell.angle_alpha   90.00
_cell.angle_beta   90.00
_cell.angle_gamma   90.00
#
_symmetry.space_group_name_H-M   'P 1'
#
loop_
_entity.id
_entity.type
_entity.pdbx_description
1 polymer ?
#
loop_
_entity_poly.entity_id
_entity_poly.type
_entity_poly.pdbx_seq_one_letter_code
_entity_poly.pdbx_strand_id
1 'polypeptide(L)' 'MPLAMNREVFITCAVTGSGGSQDRSPHVPRSPKQIAD' A
#
# COMPACT_ATOMS: atom_id res chain seq x y z
N MET A 1 -19.00 -13.44 -18.59
CA MET A 1 -17.97 -14.47 -18.31
C MET A 1 -17.63 -14.40 -16.84
N PRO A 2 -17.72 -15.50 -16.06
CA PRO A 2 -17.32 -15.47 -14.67
C PRO A 2 -15.80 -15.30 -14.56
N LEU A 3 -15.34 -14.55 -13.55
CA LEU A 3 -13.92 -14.38 -13.26
C LEU A 3 -13.32 -15.74 -12.84
N ALA A 4 -12.21 -16.13 -13.46
CA ALA A 4 -11.43 -17.29 -13.04
C ALA A 4 -10.53 -16.91 -11.85
N MET A 5 -10.54 -17.72 -10.79
CA MET A 5 -9.66 -17.49 -9.64
C MET A 5 -8.20 -17.74 -10.06
N ASN A 6 -7.34 -16.73 -9.91
CA ASN A 6 -5.91 -16.90 -10.10
C ASN A 6 -5.29 -17.57 -8.86
N ARG A 7 -4.66 -18.73 -9.05
CA ARG A 7 -3.93 -19.45 -7.98
C ARG A 7 -2.50 -18.92 -7.81
N GLU A 8 -1.97 -18.20 -8.78
CA GLU A 8 -0.73 -17.44 -8.68
C GLU A 8 -1.04 -16.10 -8.03
N VAL A 9 -0.84 -16.04 -6.72
CA VAL A 9 -1.18 -14.87 -5.92
C VAL A 9 -0.20 -13.73 -6.22
N PHE A 10 -0.73 -12.59 -6.62
CA PHE A 10 0.00 -11.32 -6.67
C PHE A 10 -0.47 -10.42 -5.53
N ILE A 11 0.47 -9.99 -4.69
CA ILE A 11 0.22 -9.05 -3.59
C ILE A 11 0.91 -7.73 -3.91
N THR A 12 0.13 -6.67 -3.97
CA THR A 12 0.63 -5.30 -4.11
C THR A 12 0.53 -4.59 -2.76
N CYS A 13 1.57 -3.84 -2.38
CA CYS A 13 1.56 -3.03 -1.17
C CYS A 13 1.39 -1.54 -1.51
N ALA A 14 0.35 -0.91 -0.95
CA ALA A 14 0.17 0.54 -0.98
C ALA A 14 0.79 1.16 0.28
N VAL A 15 2.09 1.48 0.22
CA VAL A 15 2.91 1.80 1.39
C VAL A 15 2.54 3.10 2.13
N THR A 16 1.88 4.07 1.47
CA THR A 16 1.48 5.35 2.09
C THR A 16 0.05 5.76 1.75
N GLY A 17 -0.33 5.72 0.46
CA GLY A 17 -1.58 6.30 -0.02
C GLY A 17 -1.64 7.84 0.08
N SER A 18 -2.78 8.43 -0.34
CA SER A 18 -2.99 9.88 -0.41
C SER A 18 -4.20 10.39 0.41
N GLY A 19 -4.86 9.50 1.17
CA GLY A 19 -6.15 9.77 1.82
C GLY A 19 -6.12 10.70 3.05
N GLY A 20 -5.11 11.55 3.19
CA GLY A 20 -5.00 12.54 4.29
C GLY A 20 -4.87 11.94 5.71
N SER A 21 -4.77 10.63 5.85
CA SER A 21 -4.66 9.92 7.12
C SER A 21 -3.22 9.80 7.65
N GLN A 22 -2.29 10.60 7.12
CA GLN A 22 -0.87 10.52 7.47
C GLN A 22 -0.64 10.81 8.96
N ASP A 23 -1.50 11.60 9.59
CA ASP A 23 -1.42 11.96 11.01
C ASP A 23 -2.08 10.97 11.97
N ARG A 24 -2.73 9.90 11.46
CA ARG A 24 -3.37 8.89 12.32
C ARG A 24 -2.38 7.93 12.97
N SER A 25 -1.14 7.87 12.48
CA SER A 25 -0.10 7.00 13.02
C SER A 25 1.29 7.54 12.72
N PRO A 26 2.24 7.45 13.67
CA PRO A 26 3.64 7.83 13.43
C PRO A 26 4.36 6.86 12.48
N HIS A 27 3.76 5.70 12.18
CA HIS A 27 4.33 4.70 11.28
C HIS A 27 4.00 4.94 9.80
N VAL A 28 3.17 5.93 9.47
CA VAL A 28 2.92 6.26 8.06
C VAL A 28 4.19 6.88 7.47
N PRO A 29 4.80 6.29 6.44
CA PRO A 29 5.98 6.86 5.81
C PRO A 29 5.60 8.14 5.02
N ARG A 30 6.40 9.19 5.15
CA ARG A 30 6.07 10.52 4.58
C ARG A 30 7.17 11.06 3.66
N SER A 31 8.43 10.88 4.05
CA SER A 31 9.57 11.30 3.23
C SER A 31 9.89 10.26 2.15
N PRO A 32 10.50 10.67 1.02
CA PRO A 32 10.93 9.72 -0.01
C PRO A 32 11.82 8.59 0.51
N LYS A 33 12.67 8.90 1.51
CA LYS A 33 13.51 7.89 2.16
C LYS A 33 12.67 6.84 2.90
N GLN A 34 11.76 7.28 3.77
CA GLN A 34 10.88 6.37 4.53
C GLN A 34 9.95 5.53 3.63
N ILE A 35 9.57 6.04 2.46
CA ILE A 35 8.73 5.30 1.50
C ILE A 35 9.52 4.18 0.81
N ALA A 36 10.84 4.34 0.72
CA ALA A 36 11.75 3.40 0.06
C ALA A 36 12.43 2.40 1.02
N ASP A 37 12.46 2.71 2.32
CA ASP A 37 12.93 1.82 3.39
C ASP A 37 11.91 0.69 3.65
#